data_AF-A0A6I1YW23-F1
#
_entry.id   AF-A0A6I1YW23-F1
#
_cell.length_a   1.000
_cell.length_b   1.000
_cell.length_c   1.000
_cell.angle_alpha   90.00
_cell.angle_beta   90.00
_cell.angle_gamma   90.00
#
_symmetry.space_group_name_H-M   'P 1'
#
loop_
_entity.id
_entity.type
_entity.pdbx_description
1 polymer ?
#
loop_
_entity_poly.entity_id
_entity_poly.type
_entity_poly.pdbx_seq_one_letter_code
_entity_poly.pdbx_strand_id
1 'polypeptide(L)'
;MSTETDWVYRVDEPHGSAGWRPYGDHPERWRGTVTTDDAKEDAEYVAALVVTDLVSEWDRQGSVQKHVRVIVWEDEEGAGPEDAVFTVEIRPSIGGE
;
A
#
# COMPACT_ATOMS: atom_id res chain seq x y z
N MET A 1 12.60 -0.69 26.85
CA MET A 1 11.38 -0.08 26.30
C MET A 1 11.47 -0.40 24.83
N SER A 2 10.65 -1.33 24.34
CA SER A 2 10.62 -1.66 22.92
C SER A 2 10.13 -0.42 22.18
N THR A 3 10.85 0.01 21.16
CA THR A 3 10.44 1.11 20.27
C THR A 3 9.64 0.52 19.13
N GLU A 4 8.67 -0.32 19.47
CA GLU A 4 7.76 -0.93 18.51
C GLU A 4 6.87 0.19 17.96
N THR A 5 6.90 0.36 16.64
CA THR A 5 6.09 1.31 15.90
C THR A 5 5.09 0.53 15.06
N ASP A 6 3.81 0.80 15.27
CA ASP A 6 2.74 0.22 14.49
C ASP A 6 2.52 1.06 13.23
N TRP A 7 2.56 0.41 12.06
CA TRP A 7 2.34 1.05 10.78
C TRP A 7 1.08 0.51 10.14
N VAL A 8 0.07 1.36 9.99
CA VAL A 8 -1.17 0.98 9.32
C VAL A 8 -1.01 1.22 7.83
N TYR A 9 -1.38 0.24 7.01
CA TYR A 9 -1.34 0.38 5.55
C TYR A 9 -2.68 0.07 4.91
N ARG A 10 -2.94 0.69 3.76
CA ARG A 10 -4.07 0.40 2.89
C ARG A 10 -3.68 0.55 1.43
N VAL A 11 -4.12 -0.38 0.60
CA VAL A 11 -3.97 -0.31 -0.85
C VAL A 11 -5.29 0.09 -1.49
N ASP A 12 -5.26 1.11 -2.33
CA ASP A 12 -6.40 1.56 -3.12
C ASP A 12 -6.09 1.44 -4.63
N GLU A 13 -7.12 1.24 -5.44
CA GLU A 13 -7.10 1.34 -6.91
C GLU A 13 -7.95 2.52 -7.39
N PRO A 14 -7.61 3.13 -8.53
CA PRO A 14 -8.41 4.20 -9.10
C PRO A 14 -9.76 3.66 -9.56
N HIS A 15 -10.84 4.35 -9.16
CA HIS A 15 -12.21 4.04 -9.51
C HIS A 15 -12.81 5.15 -10.40
N GLY A 16 -12.14 5.45 -11.50
CA GLY A 16 -12.59 6.47 -12.47
C GLY A 16 -12.91 7.81 -11.80
N SER A 17 -14.07 8.39 -12.13
CA SER A 17 -14.51 9.68 -11.59
C SER A 17 -14.92 9.65 -10.11
N ALA A 18 -15.05 8.46 -9.50
CA ALA A 18 -15.37 8.32 -8.08
C ALA A 18 -14.13 8.44 -7.18
N GLY A 19 -12.93 8.59 -7.76
CA GLY A 19 -11.69 8.73 -7.02
C GLY A 19 -11.01 7.38 -6.83
N TRP A 20 -10.86 6.94 -5.58
CA TRP A 20 -10.10 5.75 -5.21
C TRP A 20 -10.95 4.81 -4.37
N ARG A 21 -10.77 3.51 -4.57
CA ARG A 21 -11.44 2.47 -3.79
C ARG A 21 -10.44 1.44 -3.27
N PRO A 22 -10.74 0.71 -2.20
CA PRO A 22 -9.91 -0.39 -1.73
C PRO A 22 -9.59 -1.40 -2.84
N TYR A 23 -8.35 -1.88 -2.88
CA TYR A 23 -7.84 -2.74 -3.94
C TYR A 23 -8.40 -4.17 -3.88
N GLY A 24 -8.88 -4.65 -5.03
CA GLY A 24 -9.32 -6.04 -5.22
C GLY A 24 -10.68 -6.39 -4.61
N ASP A 25 -11.08 -7.67 -4.76
CA ASP A 25 -12.35 -8.21 -4.24
C ASP A 25 -12.32 -8.46 -2.72
N HIS A 26 -11.12 -8.60 -2.16
CA HIS A 26 -10.87 -8.81 -0.73
C HIS A 26 -10.03 -7.67 -0.15
N PRO A 27 -10.63 -6.50 0.09
CA PRO A 27 -9.89 -5.33 0.56
C PRO A 27 -9.31 -5.52 1.96
N GLU A 28 -9.87 -6.43 2.76
CA GLU A 28 -9.33 -6.84 4.06
C GLU A 28 -7.93 -7.47 3.98
N ARG A 29 -7.53 -8.00 2.82
CA ARG A 29 -6.19 -8.57 2.61
C ARG A 29 -5.13 -7.50 2.32
N TRP A 30 -5.56 -6.36 1.80
CA TRP A 30 -4.70 -5.25 1.39
C TRP A 30 -4.81 -4.04 2.32
N ARG A 31 -5.27 -4.28 3.55
CA ARG A 31 -5.21 -3.34 4.65
C ARG A 31 -4.81 -4.06 5.92
N GLY A 32 -3.98 -3.44 6.76
CA GLY A 32 -3.54 -4.07 7.99
C GLY A 32 -2.53 -3.22 8.74
N THR A 33 -1.97 -3.80 9.80
CA THR A 33 -0.94 -3.17 10.63
C THR A 33 0.34 -4.00 10.57
N VAL A 34 1.47 -3.33 10.40
CA VAL A 34 2.82 -3.91 10.45
C VAL A 34 3.53 -3.28 11.63
N THR A 35 3.87 -4.07 12.63
CA THR A 35 4.66 -3.62 13.78
C THR A 35 6.15 -3.80 13.47
N THR A 36 6.93 -2.73 13.57
CA THR A 36 8.39 -2.76 13.39
C THR A 36 9.08 -2.33 14.68
N ASP A 37 10.18 -2.98 15.07
CA ASP A 37 10.95 -2.65 16.29
C ASP A 37 12.21 -1.83 15.97
N ASP A 38 12.63 -1.78 14.70
CA ASP A 38 13.81 -1.04 14.27
C ASP A 38 13.45 0.37 13.75
N ALA A 39 14.17 1.37 14.24
CA ALA A 39 13.98 2.77 13.84
C ALA A 39 14.39 3.08 12.38
N LYS A 40 14.88 2.09 11.63
CA LYS A 40 15.12 2.18 10.18
C LYS A 40 14.02 1.51 9.36
N GLU A 41 13.14 0.74 10.01
CA GLU A 41 11.98 0.12 9.40
C GLU A 41 10.80 1.11 9.45
N ASP A 42 10.95 2.19 8.69
CA ASP A 42 9.98 3.29 8.59
C ASP A 42 8.82 2.98 7.61
N ALA A 43 7.91 3.94 7.43
CA ALA A 43 6.80 3.85 6.48
C ALA A 43 7.20 3.42 5.05
N GLU A 44 8.39 3.81 4.58
CA GLU A 44 8.92 3.40 3.28
C GLU A 44 9.22 1.90 3.22
N TYR A 45 9.77 1.33 4.30
CA TYR A 45 10.04 -0.10 4.40
C TYR A 45 8.73 -0.90 4.38
N VAL A 46 7.74 -0.46 5.15
CA VAL A 46 6.40 -1.05 5.17
C VAL A 46 5.75 -0.98 3.79
N ALA A 47 5.84 0.18 3.12
CA ALA A 47 5.35 0.33 1.77
C ALA A 47 6.04 -0.65 0.81
N ALA A 48 7.38 -0.79 0.89
CA ALA A 48 8.13 -1.71 0.06
C ALA A 48 7.72 -3.18 0.26
N LEU A 49 7.40 -3.60 1.49
CA LEU A 49 6.86 -4.94 1.78
C LEU A 49 5.52 -5.16 1.08
N VAL A 50 4.59 -4.21 1.22
CA VAL A 50 3.26 -4.29 0.60
C VAL A 50 3.36 -4.28 -0.92
N VAL A 51 4.22 -3.42 -1.50
CA VAL A 51 4.49 -3.41 -2.95
C VAL A 51 5.05 -4.75 -3.43
N THR A 52 5.97 -5.34 -2.67
CA THR A 52 6.56 -6.64 -3.03
C THR A 52 5.51 -7.76 -3.01
N ASP A 53 4.60 -7.76 -2.03
CA ASP A 53 3.50 -8.73 -1.97
C ASP A 53 2.51 -8.52 -3.14
N LEU A 54 2.16 -7.27 -3.45
CA LEU A 54 1.32 -6.92 -4.60
C LEU A 54 1.90 -7.41 -5.92
N VAL A 55 3.19 -7.14 -6.17
CA VAL A 55 3.87 -7.58 -7.40
C VAL A 55 3.93 -9.10 -7.47
N SER A 56 4.18 -9.77 -6.34
CA SER A 56 4.20 -11.23 -6.26
C SER A 56 2.83 -11.85 -6.52
N GLU A 57 1.74 -11.22 -6.03
CA GLU A 57 0.38 -11.66 -6.31
C GLU A 57 0.01 -11.45 -7.78
N TRP A 58 0.40 -10.35 -8.40
CA TRP A 58 0.19 -10.13 -9.83
C TRP A 58 0.90 -11.17 -10.69
N ASP A 59 2.17 -11.45 -10.37
CA ASP A 59 2.95 -12.51 -11.04
C ASP A 59 2.29 -13.88 -10.90
N ARG A 60 1.88 -14.24 -9.68
CA ARG A 60 1.17 -15.49 -9.37
C ARG A 60 -0.16 -15.62 -10.12
N GLN A 61 -0.90 -14.52 -10.27
CA GLN A 61 -2.19 -14.49 -10.96
C GLN A 61 -2.04 -14.33 -12.49
N GLY A 62 -0.82 -14.13 -13.01
CA GLY A 62 -0.59 -13.77 -14.41
C GLY A 62 -1.29 -12.46 -14.81
N SER A 63 -1.56 -11.59 -13.84
CA SER A 63 -2.23 -10.30 -14.07
C SER A 63 -1.22 -9.24 -14.47
N VAL A 64 -1.62 -8.37 -15.40
CA VAL A 64 -0.85 -7.15 -15.69
C VAL A 64 -0.80 -6.26 -14.45
N GLN A 65 0.33 -5.57 -14.25
CA GLN A 65 0.46 -4.58 -13.17
C GLN A 65 -0.71 -3.61 -13.23
N LYS A 66 -1.42 -3.43 -12.11
CA LYS A 66 -2.56 -2.53 -12.03
C LYS A 66 -2.14 -1.18 -11.46
N HIS A 67 -2.90 -0.14 -11.77
CA HIS A 67 -2.72 1.15 -11.12
C HIS A 67 -3.22 1.01 -9.69
N VAL A 68 -2.32 1.13 -8.72
CA VAL A 68 -2.65 1.06 -7.30
C VAL A 68 -1.84 2.10 -6.54
N ARG A 69 -2.35 2.54 -5.40
CA ARG A 69 -1.60 3.34 -4.43
C ARG A 69 -1.55 2.58 -3.12
N VAL A 70 -0.37 2.53 -2.51
CA VAL A 70 -0.18 2.05 -1.14
C VAL A 70 -0.01 3.26 -0.26
N ILE A 71 -0.83 3.36 0.77
CA ILE A 71 -0.83 4.45 1.75
C ILE A 71 -0.42 3.85 3.08
N VAL A 72 0.51 4.51 3.78
CA VAL A 72 1.04 4.07 5.07
C VAL A 72 0.93 5.21 6.08
N TRP A 73 0.31 4.91 7.22
CA TRP A 73 0.16 5.80 8.37
C TRP A 73 0.94 5.23 9.56
N GLU A 74 1.36 6.11 10.45
CA GLU A 74 1.92 5.75 11.76
C GLU A 74 0.77 5.62 12.77
N ASP A 75 0.77 4.53 13.55
CA ASP A 75 -0.17 4.17 14.61
C ASP A 75 -1.62 3.88 14.15
N GLU A 76 -2.28 4.82 13.48
CA GLU A 76 -3.70 4.70 13.10
C GLU A 76 -4.01 5.11 11.65
N GLU A 77 -5.08 4.54 11.07
CA GLU A 77 -5.54 4.91 9.72
C GLU A 77 -6.10 6.33 9.71
N GLY A 78 -5.46 7.24 8.99
CA GLY A 78 -5.95 8.61 8.78
C GLY A 78 -7.17 8.69 7.86
N ALA A 79 -7.80 9.88 7.80
CA ALA A 79 -8.98 10.11 6.97
C ALA A 79 -8.68 10.02 5.46
N GLY A 80 -7.44 10.35 5.07
CA GLY A 80 -7.00 10.30 3.68
C GLY A 80 -5.49 10.07 3.53
N PRO A 81 -5.01 9.99 2.29
CA PRO A 81 -3.58 9.91 1.98
C PRO A 81 -2.82 11.19 2.36
N GLU A 82 -3.51 12.30 2.65
CA GLU A 82 -2.91 13.55 3.13
C GLU A 82 -2.40 13.46 4.57
N ASP A 83 -3.00 12.60 5.38
CA ASP A 83 -2.56 12.29 6.76
C ASP A 83 -1.50 11.18 6.79
N ALA A 84 -1.19 10.57 5.65
CA ALA A 84 -0.27 9.45 5.57
C ALA A 84 1.18 9.90 5.69
N VAL A 85 1.98 9.11 6.41
CA VAL A 85 3.44 9.32 6.52
C VAL A 85 4.11 9.04 5.18
N PHE A 86 3.62 8.06 4.44
CA PHE A 86 4.13 7.73 3.12
C PHE A 86 3.03 7.24 2.20
N THR A 87 3.11 7.63 0.93
CA THR A 87 2.23 7.11 -0.13
C THR A 87 3.07 6.79 -1.35
N VAL A 88 2.93 5.57 -1.87
CA VAL A 88 3.55 5.14 -3.13
C VAL A 88 2.47 4.78 -4.14
N GLU A 89 2.59 5.31 -5.34
CA GLU A 89 1.68 5.01 -6.45
C GLU A 89 2.40 4.13 -7.48
N ILE A 90 1.89 2.92 -7.69
CA ILE A 90 2.33 2.02 -8.74
C ILE A 90 1.41 2.26 -9.94
N ARG A 91 1.99 2.66 -11.07
CA ARG A 91 1.25 2.81 -12.32
C ARG A 91 1.68 1.72 -13.30
N PRO A 92 0.74 1.13 -14.08
CA PRO A 92 1.12 0.31 -15.21
C PRO A 92 1.96 1.16 -16.16
N SER A 93 3.04 0.58 -16.67
CA SER A 93 3.77 1.20 -17.77
C SER A 93 2.87 1.13 -19.01
N ILE A 94 2.16 2.22 -19.31
CA ILE A 94 1.49 2.41 -20.60
C ILE A 94 2.57 2.85 -21.60
N GLY A 95 3.49 1.94 -21.92
CA GLY A 95 4.36 2.09 -23.06
C GLY A 95 3.55 1.80 -24.31
N GLY A 96 2.96 2.83 -24.90
CA GLY A 96 2.51 2.77 -26.28
C GLY A 96 3.72 2.63 -27.18
N GLU A 97 3.74 1.57 -27.99
CA GLU A 97 4.62 1.40 -29.15
C GLU A 97 4.37 2.49 -30.20
#